data_AF-A0A944GJC4-F1
#
_entry.id   AF-A0A944GJC4-F1
#
_cell.length_a   1.000
_cell.length_b   1.000
_cell.length_c   1.000
_cell.angle_alpha   90.00
_cell.angle_beta   90.00
_cell.angle_gamma   90.00
#
_symmetry.space_group_name_H-M   'P 1'
#
loop_
_entity.id
_entity.type
_entity.pdbx_description
1 polymer ?
#
loop_
_entity_poly.entity_id
_entity_poly.type
_entity_poly.pdbx_seq_one_letter_code
_entity_poly.pdbx_strand_id
1 'polypeptide(L)'
;MTKIGSFGTEIGKKAMLLGSGELGKEVAIELVRLGVEVVACDRYEGAPAMQIAQKSRTFNMLDGEALRSAIEEERPDHIIP
;
A
#
# COMPACT_ATOMS: atom_id res chain seq x y z
N MET A 1 -6.63 4.91 -23.03
CA MET A 1 -5.64 3.99 -22.43
C MET A 1 -5.29 4.55 -21.05
N THR A 2 -5.32 3.74 -19.99
CA THR A 2 -5.07 4.19 -18.61
C THR A 2 -3.60 4.52 -18.41
N LYS A 3 -3.28 5.61 -17.71
CA LYS A 3 -1.90 6.03 -17.40
C LYS A 3 -1.51 5.56 -15.99
N ILE A 4 -0.66 4.53 -15.92
CA ILE A 4 -0.18 3.93 -14.65
C ILE A 4 1.14 4.58 -14.19
N GLY A 5 1.96 5.06 -15.14
CA GLY A 5 3.29 5.60 -14.83
C GLY A 5 4.25 4.52 -14.35
N SER A 6 5.33 4.94 -13.70
CA SER A 6 6.33 4.04 -13.11
C SER A 6 6.66 4.48 -11.68
N PHE A 7 6.98 3.51 -10.83
CA PHE A 7 7.49 3.75 -9.48
C PHE A 7 8.57 4.84 -9.43
N GLY A 8 8.42 5.80 -8.50
CA GLY A 8 9.36 6.90 -8.30
C GLY A 8 9.29 8.06 -9.30
N THR A 9 8.36 8.05 -10.26
CA THR A 9 8.16 9.14 -11.23
C THR A 9 6.97 10.03 -10.85
N GLU A 10 6.92 11.26 -11.38
CA GLU A 10 5.82 12.21 -11.10
C GLU A 10 4.43 11.69 -11.48
N ILE A 11 4.35 10.79 -12.45
CA ILE A 11 3.10 10.20 -12.93
C ILE A 11 2.85 8.79 -12.37
N GLY A 12 3.76 8.28 -11.55
CA GLY A 12 3.66 6.96 -10.92
C GLY A 12 2.46 6.89 -9.98
N LYS A 13 1.88 5.69 -9.88
CA LYS A 13 0.76 5.43 -8.99
C LYS A 13 1.19 4.76 -7.70
N LYS A 14 0.47 5.08 -6.62
CA LYS A 14 0.65 4.49 -5.29
C LYS A 14 -0.65 3.89 -4.76
N ALA A 15 -0.57 2.67 -4.26
CA ALA A 15 -1.65 1.97 -3.59
C ALA A 15 -1.29 1.71 -2.12
N MET A 16 -2.26 1.88 -1.23
CA MET A 16 -2.16 1.55 0.18
C MET A 16 -3.12 0.39 0.49
N LEU A 17 -2.58 -0.71 1.00
CA LEU A 17 -3.36 -1.88 1.45
C LEU A 17 -3.63 -1.75 2.95
N LEU A 18 -4.90 -1.78 3.38
CA LEU A 18 -5.28 -1.76 4.79
C LEU A 18 -5.67 -3.16 5.28
N GLY A 19 -4.65 -4.01 5.43
CA GLY A 19 -4.80 -5.44 5.62
C GLY A 19 -3.80 -6.15 4.71
N SER A 20 -2.78 -6.76 5.30
CA SER A 20 -1.61 -7.25 4.58
C SER A 20 -1.45 -8.76 4.68
N GLY A 21 -2.57 -9.50 4.76
CA GLY A 21 -2.61 -10.95 4.73
C GLY A 21 -2.30 -11.55 3.34
N GLU A 22 -2.50 -12.86 3.18
CA GLU A 22 -2.14 -13.59 1.95
C GLU A 22 -2.88 -13.08 0.70
N LEU A 23 -4.13 -12.63 0.83
CA LEU A 23 -4.85 -12.02 -0.30
C LEU A 23 -4.23 -10.68 -0.70
N GLY A 24 -3.90 -9.85 0.29
CA GLY A 24 -3.21 -8.58 0.06
C GLY A 24 -1.83 -8.78 -0.56
N LYS A 25 -1.16 -9.91 -0.27
CA LYS A 25 0.13 -10.27 -0.86
C LYS A 25 0.02 -10.50 -2.37
N GLU A 26 -0.97 -11.25 -2.84
CA GLU A 26 -1.19 -11.45 -4.28
C GLU A 26 -1.57 -10.14 -4.98
N VAL A 27 -2.39 -9.30 -4.34
CA VAL A 27 -2.69 -7.94 -4.85
C VAL A 27 -1.42 -7.10 -4.94
N ALA A 28 -0.57 -7.11 -3.90
CA ALA A 28 0.70 -6.40 -3.91
C ALA A 28 1.62 -6.90 -5.04
N ILE A 29 1.70 -8.21 -5.27
CA ILE A 29 2.49 -8.80 -6.36
C ILE A 29 2.04 -8.24 -7.71
N GLU A 30 0.73 -8.20 -7.99
CA GLU A 30 0.22 -7.68 -9.25
C GLU A 30 0.42 -6.17 -9.41
N LEU A 31 0.25 -5.40 -8.34
CA LEU A 31 0.53 -3.96 -8.36
C LEU A 31 2.01 -3.67 -8.64
N VAL A 32 2.93 -4.41 -8.01
CA VAL A 32 4.36 -4.29 -8.27
C VAL A 32 4.71 -4.72 -9.70
N ARG A 33 4.08 -5.78 -10.24
CA ARG A 33 4.22 -6.19 -11.65
C ARG A 33 3.80 -5.10 -12.62
N LEU A 34 2.81 -4.28 -12.26
CA LEU A 34 2.36 -3.12 -13.02
C LEU A 34 3.19 -1.84 -12.78
N GLY A 35 4.19 -1.89 -11.89
CA GLY A 35 5.02 -0.73 -11.54
C GLY A 35 4.36 0.28 -10.60
N VAL A 36 3.30 -0.11 -9.91
CA VAL A 36 2.62 0.68 -8.88
C VAL A 36 3.38 0.57 -7.55
N GLU A 37 3.60 1.70 -6.88
CA GLU A 37 4.14 1.73 -5.52
C GLU A 37 3.13 1.15 -4.54
N VAL A 38 3.55 0.22 -3.68
CA VAL A 38 2.70 -0.39 -2.67
C VAL A 38 3.17 -0.02 -1.28
N VAL A 39 2.23 0.47 -0.46
CA VAL A 39 2.36 0.61 0.98
C VAL A 39 1.45 -0.42 1.65
N ALA A 40 2.04 -1.36 2.38
CA ALA A 40 1.30 -2.40 3.09
C ALA A 40 1.09 -2.01 4.56
N CYS A 41 -0.16 -1.88 4.99
CA CYS A 41 -0.52 -1.59 6.38
C CYS A 41 -1.17 -2.82 7.04
N ASP A 42 -0.82 -3.06 8.30
CA ASP A 42 -1.47 -4.08 9.12
C ASP A 42 -1.36 -3.72 10.61
N ARG A 43 -2.02 -4.51 11.48
CA ARG A 43 -1.95 -4.36 12.94
C ARG A 43 -0.69 -4.98 13.56
N TYR A 44 0.14 -5.66 12.76
CA TYR A 44 1.34 -6.34 13.21
C TYR A 44 2.45 -6.29 12.15
N GLU A 45 3.70 -6.32 12.61
CA GLU A 45 4.89 -6.34 11.76
C GLU A 45 5.02 -7.66 10.99
N GLY A 46 5.60 -7.60 9.78
CA GLY A 46 5.94 -8.80 9.01
C GLY A 46 4.75 -9.53 8.39
N ALA A 47 3.60 -8.85 8.24
CA ALA A 47 2.45 -9.40 7.55
C ALA A 47 2.80 -9.79 6.08
N PRO A 48 2.14 -10.80 5.49
CA PRO A 48 2.50 -11.35 4.17
C PRO A 48 2.74 -10.33 3.06
N ALA A 49 1.87 -9.33 2.89
CA ALA A 49 2.00 -8.31 1.83
C ALA A 49 3.16 -7.33 2.08
N MET A 50 3.59 -7.15 3.34
CA MET A 50 4.72 -6.29 3.69
C MET A 50 6.04 -6.81 3.12
N GLN A 51 6.16 -8.11 2.84
CA GLN A 51 7.35 -8.70 2.24
C GLN A 51 7.51 -8.37 0.75
N ILE A 52 6.44 -7.88 0.12
CA ILE A 52 6.38 -7.53 -1.31
C ILE A 52 6.38 -6.01 -1.51
N ALA A 53 5.73 -5.29 -0.59
CA ALA A 53 5.57 -3.84 -0.66
C ALA A 53 6.90 -3.07 -0.54
N GLN A 54 6.96 -1.88 -1.13
CA GLN A 54 8.14 -1.01 -1.01
C GLN A 54 8.22 -0.34 0.37
N LYS A 55 7.06 -0.16 1.01
CA LYS A 55 6.96 0.34 2.38
C LYS A 55 5.93 -0.47 3.16
N SER A 56 6.13 -0.55 4.47
CA SER A 56 5.14 -1.09 5.40
C SER A 56 4.90 -0.14 6.56
N ARG A 57 3.71 -0.24 7.16
CA ARG A 57 3.33 0.50 8.38
C ARG A 57 2.53 -0.40 9.30
N THR A 58 2.83 -0.34 10.59
CA THR A 58 2.12 -1.11 11.61
C THR A 58 1.37 -0.19 12.55
N PHE A 59 0.04 -0.26 12.54
CA PHE A 59 -0.80 0.55 13.43
C PHE A 59 -2.21 -0.07 13.57
N ASN A 60 -2.99 0.40 14.55
CA ASN A 60 -4.38 0.02 14.66
C ASN A 60 -5.21 0.69 13.57
N MET A 61 -5.61 -0.05 12.53
CA MET A 61 -6.37 0.51 11.41
C MET A 61 -7.81 0.94 11.76
N LEU A 62 -8.30 0.58 12.95
CA LEU A 62 -9.57 1.09 13.49
C LEU A 62 -9.42 2.44 14.21
N ASP A 63 -8.20 2.90 14.44
CA ASP A 63 -7.91 4.24 14.92
C ASP A 63 -7.93 5.23 13.74
N GLY A 64 -8.96 6.08 13.72
CA GLY A 64 -9.17 7.04 12.63
C GLY A 64 -8.10 8.13 12.54
N GLU A 65 -7.45 8.51 13.65
CA GLU A 65 -6.37 9.50 13.63
C GLU A 65 -5.09 8.89 13.09
N ALA A 66 -4.76 7.67 13.53
CA ALA A 66 -3.61 6.93 13.02
C ALA A 66 -3.76 6.63 11.51
N LEU A 67 -4.95 6.20 11.09
CA LEU A 67 -5.25 5.95 9.68
C LEU A 67 -5.14 7.22 8.83
N ARG A 68 -5.70 8.33 9.31
CA ARG A 68 -5.58 9.63 8.63
C ARG A 68 -4.12 10.05 8.49
N SER A 69 -3.34 9.97 9.57
CA SER A 69 -1.93 10.32 9.56
C SER A 69 -1.14 9.52 8.53
N ALA A 70 -1.36 8.19 8.47
CA ALA A 70 -0.71 7.33 7.49
C ALA A 70 -1.08 7.68 6.04
N ILE A 71 -2.36 7.98 5.78
CA ILE A 71 -2.84 8.39 4.44
C ILE A 71 -2.26 9.75 4.03
N GLU A 72 -2.21 10.71 4.95
CA GLU A 72 -1.68 12.06 4.68
C GLU A 72 -0.17 12.04 4.43
N GLU A 73 0.57 11.17 5.13
CA GLU A 73 2.01 11.00 4.93
C GLU A 73 2.33 10.29 3.61
N GLU A 74 1.60 9.21 3.28
CA GLU A 74 1.90 8.43 2.08
C GLU A 74 1.23 8.96 0.80
N ARG A 75 0.10 9.66 0.92
CA ARG A 75 -0.68 10.22 -0.19
C ARG A 75 -0.97 9.19 -1.30
N PRO A 76 -1.58 8.04 -0.99
CA PRO A 76 -1.89 7.02 -2.01
C PRO A 76 -2.97 7.49 -3.00
N ASP A 77 -2.87 7.04 -4.26
CA ASP A 77 -3.94 7.21 -5.25
C ASP A 77 -5.13 6.27 -4.98
N HIS A 78 -4.84 5.11 -4.37
CA HIS A 78 -5.84 4.08 -4.06
C HIS A 78 -5.67 3.56 -2.64
N ILE A 79 -6.79 3.46 -1.91
CA ILE A 79 -6.88 2.79 -0.62
C ILE A 79 -7.68 1.51 -0.83
N ILE A 80 -7.08 0.37 -0.46
CA ILE A 80 -7.64 -0.96 -0.68
C ILE A 80 -7.75 -1.64 0.70
N PRO A 81 -8.95 -1.69 1.30
CA PRO A 81 -9.18 -2.37 2.58
C PRO A 81 -9.23 -3.89 2.46
#